data_AF-A0A8D8WR93-F1
#
_entry.id   AF-A0A8D8WR93-F1
#
_cell.length_a   1.000
_cell.length_b   1.000
_cell.length_c   1.000
_cell.angle_alpha   90.00
_cell.angle_beta   90.00
_cell.angle_gamma   90.00
#
_symmetry.space_group_name_H-M   'P 1'
#
loop_
_entity.id
_entity.type
_entity.pdbx_description
1 polymer ?
#
loop_
_entity_poly.entity_id
_entity_poly.type
_entity_poly.pdbx_seq_one_letter_code
_entity_poly.pdbx_strand_id
1 'polypeptide(L)'
;MTYAAFIIPQGRECEWTFSSDEGRQVLLANCKVDRLTIITLNRSHEFPDLKSVQDELAGTVVELAPSSIRESRKKVPFLSLGGDIGKRHVVVKGESEWSGGYVVEEVEGEDGILRRLIFMKTPYVIQSEIRLQEGM
;
A
#
# COMPACT_ATOMS: atom_id res chain seq x y z
N MET A 1 -15.31 -2.89 -20.87
CA MET A 1 -14.00 -2.61 -20.26
C MET A 1 -14.20 -1.72 -19.04
N THR A 2 -13.84 -2.21 -17.87
CA THR A 2 -13.92 -1.51 -16.58
C THR A 2 -12.53 -1.33 -15.98
N TYR A 3 -12.36 -0.28 -15.17
CA TYR A 3 -11.08 0.09 -14.58
C TYR A 3 -11.28 0.75 -13.22
N ALA A 4 -10.36 0.50 -12.31
CA ALA A 4 -10.31 1.13 -10.99
C ALA A 4 -8.86 1.36 -10.57
N ALA A 5 -8.67 2.28 -9.62
CA ALA A 5 -7.44 2.40 -8.87
C ALA A 5 -7.62 1.81 -7.47
N PHE A 6 -6.60 1.12 -6.96
CA PHE A 6 -6.59 0.52 -5.64
C PHE A 6 -5.44 1.10 -4.84
N ILE A 7 -5.75 1.79 -3.74
CA ILE A 7 -4.76 2.32 -2.80
C ILE A 7 -4.53 1.27 -1.72
N ILE A 8 -3.28 0.88 -1.54
CA ILE A 8 -2.88 -0.03 -0.46
C ILE A 8 -2.64 0.79 0.81
N PRO A 9 -3.35 0.50 1.92
CA PRO A 9 -3.10 1.17 3.19
C PRO A 9 -1.66 0.95 3.67
N GLN A 10 -1.10 1.95 4.32
CA GLN A 10 0.22 1.88 4.96
C GLN A 10 0.26 0.72 5.95
N GLY A 11 1.34 -0.07 5.90
CA GLY A 11 1.55 -1.23 6.77
C GLY A 11 1.05 -2.54 6.17
N ARG A 12 0.24 -2.49 5.11
CA ARG A 12 -0.31 -3.67 4.44
C ARG A 12 0.45 -4.08 3.19
N GLU A 13 1.32 -3.24 2.64
CA GLU A 13 1.96 -3.50 1.34
C GLU A 13 2.86 -4.75 1.29
N CYS A 14 3.26 -5.28 2.45
CA CYS A 14 4.00 -6.53 2.56
C CYS A 14 3.09 -7.77 2.51
N GLU A 15 1.78 -7.63 2.68
CA GLU A 15 0.84 -8.75 2.58
C GLU A 15 0.90 -9.37 1.18
N TRP A 16 0.77 -10.69 1.14
CA TRP A 16 0.87 -11.47 -0.10
C TRP A 16 -0.03 -10.94 -1.23
N THR A 17 -1.25 -10.50 -0.89
CA THR A 17 -2.24 -9.92 -1.81
C THR A 17 -1.71 -8.71 -2.58
N PHE A 18 -0.75 -7.96 -2.00
CA PHE A 18 -0.21 -6.73 -2.59
C PHE A 18 1.23 -6.89 -3.07
N SER A 19 2.02 -7.74 -2.42
CA SER A 19 3.45 -7.90 -2.72
C SER A 19 3.73 -8.91 -3.85
N SER A 20 2.87 -9.90 -4.07
CA SER A 20 3.04 -10.93 -5.11
C SER A 20 2.23 -10.66 -6.37
N ASP A 21 2.63 -11.25 -7.50
CA ASP A 21 1.88 -11.12 -8.74
C ASP A 21 0.58 -11.94 -8.69
N GLU A 22 0.63 -13.14 -8.11
CA GLU A 22 -0.52 -14.02 -7.89
C GLU A 22 -1.57 -13.39 -6.96
N GLY A 23 -1.12 -12.78 -5.86
CA GLY A 23 -1.99 -12.05 -4.94
C GLY A 23 -2.69 -10.87 -5.61
N ARG A 24 -1.98 -10.16 -6.49
CA ARG A 24 -2.55 -9.06 -7.27
C ARG A 24 -3.56 -9.53 -8.31
N GLN A 25 -3.43 -10.75 -8.85
CA GLN A 25 -4.48 -11.36 -9.69
C GLN A 25 -5.74 -11.70 -8.89
N VAL A 26 -5.59 -12.24 -7.67
CA VAL A 26 -6.73 -12.48 -6.77
C VAL A 26 -7.42 -11.16 -6.41
N LEU A 27 -6.64 -10.11 -6.11
CA LEU A 27 -7.17 -8.78 -5.84
C LEU A 27 -7.98 -8.21 -7.01
N LEU A 28 -7.46 -8.32 -8.24
CA LEU A 28 -8.15 -7.90 -9.46
C LEU A 28 -9.51 -8.60 -9.61
N ALA A 29 -9.54 -9.92 -9.43
CA ALA A 29 -10.76 -10.72 -9.50
C ALA A 29 -11.81 -10.26 -8.46
N ASN A 30 -11.36 -9.96 -7.24
CA ASN A 30 -12.22 -9.47 -6.16
C ASN A 30 -12.77 -8.06 -6.40
N CYS A 31 -12.03 -7.20 -7.11
CA CYS A 31 -12.46 -5.84 -7.45
C CYS A 31 -13.54 -5.82 -8.55
N LYS A 32 -13.76 -6.93 -9.26
CA LYS A 32 -14.76 -7.06 -10.34
C LYS A 32 -14.57 -6.03 -11.47
N VAL A 33 -13.31 -5.73 -11.79
CA VAL A 33 -12.93 -4.85 -12.90
C VAL A 33 -11.97 -5.56 -13.86
N ASP A 34 -11.96 -5.14 -15.13
CA ASP A 34 -11.09 -5.74 -16.15
C ASP A 34 -9.62 -5.32 -15.99
N ARG A 35 -9.36 -4.12 -15.45
CA ARG A 35 -8.02 -3.61 -15.16
C ARG A 35 -7.97 -2.89 -13.82
N LEU A 36 -6.86 -3.04 -13.11
CA LEU A 36 -6.63 -2.42 -11.81
C LEU A 36 -5.26 -1.74 -11.82
N THR A 37 -5.21 -0.47 -11.43
CA THR A 37 -3.96 0.20 -11.07
C THR A 37 -3.77 0.11 -9.57
N ILE A 38 -2.62 -0.38 -9.14
CA ILE A 38 -2.30 -0.54 -7.72
C ILE A 38 -1.36 0.60 -7.32
N ILE A 39 -1.71 1.29 -6.23
CA ILE A 39 -1.01 2.45 -5.69
C ILE A 39 -0.46 2.06 -4.32
N THR A 40 0.86 2.13 -4.18
CA THR A 40 1.55 1.94 -2.90
C THR A 40 1.98 3.28 -2.33
N LEU A 41 1.79 3.45 -1.02
CA LEU A 41 2.16 4.67 -0.29
C LEU A 41 3.59 4.53 0.24
N ASN A 42 4.52 5.26 -0.36
CA ASN A 42 5.94 5.11 -0.04
C ASN A 42 6.27 5.57 1.39
N ARG A 43 7.07 4.77 2.12
CA ARG A 43 7.53 5.01 3.50
C ARG A 43 8.28 6.33 3.73
N SER A 44 8.80 6.95 2.67
CA SER A 44 9.52 8.22 2.76
C SER A 44 8.61 9.45 2.70
N HIS A 45 7.31 9.28 2.44
CA HIS A 45 6.36 10.37 2.31
C HIS A 45 5.30 10.32 3.41
N GLU A 46 4.74 11.50 3.71
CA GLU A 46 3.61 11.65 4.62
C GLU A 46 2.32 11.83 3.83
N PHE A 47 1.24 11.21 4.31
CA PHE A 47 -0.06 11.25 3.67
C PHE A 47 -1.10 11.65 4.72
N PRO A 48 -1.69 12.87 4.63
CA PRO A 48 -2.60 13.37 5.65
C PRO A 48 -3.85 12.52 5.82
N ASP A 49 -4.47 12.16 4.70
CA ASP A 49 -5.68 11.34 4.65
C ASP A 49 -5.86 10.73 3.25
N LEU A 50 -6.79 9.77 3.16
CA LEU A 50 -7.09 9.07 1.92
C LEU A 50 -7.64 10.00 0.83
N LYS A 51 -8.40 11.03 1.20
CA LYS A 51 -9.02 11.96 0.24
C LYS A 51 -7.96 12.81 -0.45
N SER A 52 -6.99 13.31 0.29
CA SER A 52 -5.87 14.10 -0.22
C SER A 52 -5.08 13.30 -1.26
N VAL A 53 -4.84 12.00 -1.01
CA VAL A 53 -4.20 11.09 -1.98
C VAL A 53 -5.07 10.87 -3.22
N GLN A 54 -6.37 10.67 -3.05
CA GLN A 54 -7.29 10.50 -4.18
C GLN A 54 -7.36 11.76 -5.06
N ASP A 55 -7.42 12.94 -4.44
CA ASP A 55 -7.50 14.22 -5.12
C ASP A 55 -6.21 14.52 -5.90
N GLU A 56 -5.03 14.25 -5.30
CA GLU A 56 -3.73 14.38 -5.97
C GLU A 56 -3.59 13.42 -7.17
N LEU A 57 -3.99 12.17 -7.00
CA LEU A 57 -3.80 11.12 -8.02
C LEU A 57 -4.91 11.05 -9.07
N ALA A 58 -6.00 11.80 -8.91
CA ALA A 58 -7.17 11.72 -9.79
C ALA A 58 -6.81 11.90 -11.28
N GLY A 59 -5.92 12.85 -11.59
CA GLY A 59 -5.45 13.08 -12.96
C GLY A 59 -4.61 11.91 -13.49
N THR A 60 -3.58 11.53 -12.74
CA THR A 60 -2.65 10.46 -13.09
C THR A 60 -3.34 9.11 -13.32
N VAL A 61 -4.31 8.76 -12.47
CA VAL A 61 -5.08 7.51 -12.60
C VAL A 61 -5.90 7.51 -13.90
N VAL A 62 -6.47 8.65 -14.29
CA VAL A 62 -7.18 8.75 -15.57
C VAL A 62 -6.22 8.58 -16.74
N GLU A 63 -5.01 9.14 -16.68
CA GLU A 63 -4.01 9.00 -17.74
C GLU A 63 -3.53 7.56 -17.94
N LEU A 64 -3.45 6.77 -16.85
CA LEU A 64 -3.10 5.35 -16.87
C LEU A 64 -4.25 4.44 -17.34
N ALA A 65 -5.48 4.97 -17.43
CA ALA A 65 -6.63 4.20 -17.87
C ALA A 65 -6.54 3.84 -19.38
N PRO A 66 -7.18 2.74 -19.81
CA PRO A 66 -7.36 2.43 -21.22
C PRO A 66 -8.00 3.58 -22.00
N SER A 67 -7.64 3.74 -23.28
CA SER A 67 -8.16 4.82 -24.16
C SER A 67 -9.68 4.89 -24.16
N SER A 68 -10.35 3.74 -24.27
CA SER A 68 -11.81 3.62 -24.25
C SER A 68 -12.45 4.21 -22.98
N ILE A 69 -11.76 4.14 -21.84
CA ILE A 69 -12.22 4.69 -20.56
C ILE A 69 -11.90 6.19 -20.48
N ARG A 70 -10.71 6.60 -20.93
CA ARG A 70 -10.29 8.01 -21.02
C ARG A 70 -11.26 8.83 -21.87
N GLU A 71 -11.66 8.29 -23.02
CA GLU A 71 -12.61 8.93 -23.94
C GLU A 71 -14.02 9.07 -23.35
N SER A 72 -14.43 8.11 -22.52
CA SER A 72 -15.76 8.11 -21.89
C SER A 72 -15.96 9.21 -20.84
N ARG A 73 -14.87 9.87 -20.39
CA ARG A 73 -14.85 10.86 -19.30
C ARG A 73 -15.52 10.41 -18.00
N LYS A 74 -15.71 9.10 -17.81
CA LYS A 74 -16.25 8.54 -16.57
C LYS A 74 -15.21 8.67 -15.46
N LYS A 75 -15.67 9.01 -14.26
CA LYS A 75 -14.80 9.05 -13.07
C LYS A 75 -14.29 7.64 -12.77
N VAL A 76 -12.97 7.51 -12.61
CA VAL A 76 -12.36 6.25 -12.19
C VAL A 76 -12.59 6.07 -10.68
N PRO A 77 -13.14 4.94 -10.23
CA PRO A 77 -13.30 4.67 -8.81
C PRO A 77 -11.95 4.38 -8.15
N PHE A 78 -11.77 4.93 -6.94
CA PHE A 78 -10.71 4.54 -6.02
C PHE A 78 -11.25 3.51 -5.03
N LEU A 79 -10.50 2.43 -4.87
CA LEU A 79 -10.74 1.35 -3.93
C LEU A 79 -9.64 1.36 -2.87
N SER A 80 -9.95 0.95 -1.65
CA SER A 80 -9.00 0.75 -0.55
C SER A 80 -9.60 -0.24 0.45
N LEU A 81 -8.78 -0.81 1.33
CA LEU A 81 -9.24 -1.63 2.46
C LEU A 81 -9.44 -0.72 3.67
N GLY A 82 -10.53 -0.93 4.42
CA GLY A 82 -10.79 -0.20 5.66
C GLY A 82 -11.21 1.27 5.49
N GLY A 83 -11.02 1.87 4.31
CA GLY A 83 -11.44 3.24 4.03
C GLY A 83 -10.55 4.34 4.61
N ASP A 84 -9.39 3.97 5.16
CA ASP A 84 -8.36 4.89 5.65
C ASP A 84 -7.02 4.70 4.91
N ILE A 85 -6.01 5.47 5.32
CA ILE A 85 -4.67 5.47 4.75
C ILE A 85 -3.77 4.37 5.38
N GLY A 86 -4.26 3.65 6.39
CA GLY A 86 -3.49 2.79 7.28
C GLY A 86 -2.71 3.57 8.34
N LYS A 87 -2.15 2.85 9.31
CA LYS A 87 -1.24 3.43 10.31
C LYS A 87 0.09 2.70 10.31
N ARG A 88 1.14 3.48 10.17
CA ARG A 88 2.54 3.07 10.31
C ARG A 88 3.24 4.05 11.23
N HIS A 89 3.85 3.54 12.28
CA HIS A 89 4.71 4.32 13.15
C HIS A 89 6.16 3.88 12.96
N VAL A 90 7.04 4.81 12.61
CA VAL A 90 8.47 4.53 12.46
C VAL A 90 9.14 4.64 13.82
N VAL A 91 9.73 3.53 14.29
CA VAL A 91 10.47 3.50 15.55
C VAL A 91 11.93 3.91 15.34
N VAL A 92 12.57 3.36 14.30
CA VAL A 92 13.98 3.63 13.98
C VAL A 92 14.16 3.65 12.47
N LYS A 93 14.97 4.59 11.97
CA LYS A 93 15.54 4.58 10.61
C LYS A 93 17.07 4.53 10.74
N GLY A 94 17.71 3.80 9.85
CA GLY A 94 19.17 3.72 9.83
C GLY A 94 19.71 3.27 8.49
N GLU A 95 21.04 3.23 8.42
CA GLU A 95 21.79 2.73 7.28
C GLU A 95 22.72 1.61 7.71
N SER A 96 22.86 0.62 6.83
CA SER A 96 23.72 -0.55 7.02
C SER A 96 24.66 -0.66 5.82
N GLU A 97 25.93 -0.94 6.07
CA GLU A 97 26.94 -1.11 5.00
C GLU A 97 26.54 -2.21 4.00
N TRP A 98 25.81 -3.23 4.46
CA TRP A 98 25.48 -4.41 3.66
C TRP A 98 24.08 -4.31 3.03
N SER A 99 23.07 -3.98 3.83
CA SER A 99 21.67 -3.97 3.37
C SER A 99 21.20 -2.59 2.88
N GLY A 100 21.98 -1.53 3.10
CA GLY A 100 21.54 -0.15 2.91
C GLY A 100 20.47 0.25 3.93
N GLY A 101 19.61 1.17 3.52
CA GLY A 101 18.62 1.75 4.42
C GLY A 101 17.70 0.70 5.02
N TYR A 102 17.43 0.83 6.32
CA TYR A 102 16.48 -0.02 7.01
C TYR A 102 15.55 0.82 7.89
N VAL A 103 14.38 0.26 8.16
CA VAL A 103 13.40 0.83 9.07
C VAL A 103 12.88 -0.23 10.01
N VAL A 104 12.76 0.13 11.29
CA VAL A 104 11.96 -0.58 12.26
C VAL A 104 10.65 0.17 12.40
N GLU A 105 9.55 -0.47 12.05
CA GLU A 105 8.22 0.13 12.02
C GLU A 105 7.21 -0.69 12.82
N GLU A 106 6.19 -0.02 13.32
CA GLU A 106 5.03 -0.58 14.00
C GLU A 106 3.79 -0.39 13.14
N VAL A 107 2.99 -1.45 13.05
CA VAL A 107 1.73 -1.46 12.32
C VAL A 107 0.66 -2.16 13.15
N GLU A 108 -0.60 -1.81 12.91
CA GLU A 108 -1.74 -2.51 13.49
C GLU A 108 -1.92 -3.87 12.78
N GLY A 109 -1.84 -4.97 13.53
CA GLY A 109 -2.20 -6.32 13.09
C GLY A 109 -3.51 -6.79 13.74
N GLU A 110 -3.99 -7.97 13.36
CA GLU A 110 -5.25 -8.54 13.89
C GLU A 110 -5.20 -8.73 15.43
N ASP A 111 -4.07 -9.20 15.96
CA ASP A 111 -3.88 -9.54 17.38
C ASP A 111 -3.04 -8.51 18.16
N GLY A 112 -2.95 -7.28 17.66
CA GLY A 112 -2.24 -6.16 18.29
C GLY A 112 -1.13 -5.56 17.43
N ILE A 113 -0.23 -4.80 18.07
CA ILE A 113 0.84 -4.08 17.36
C ILE A 113 1.94 -5.06 16.96
N LEU A 114 2.30 -5.02 15.67
CA LEU A 114 3.43 -5.77 15.10
C LEU A 114 4.58 -4.82 14.87
N ARG A 115 5.77 -5.16 15.39
CA ARG A 115 7.02 -4.44 15.12
C ARG A 115 7.84 -5.22 14.10
N ARG A 116 8.19 -4.56 12.99
CA ARG A 116 8.82 -5.15 11.81
C ARG A 116 10.14 -4.48 11.48
N LEU A 117 11.11 -5.28 11.03
CA LEU A 117 12.31 -4.80 10.35
C LEU A 117 12.13 -4.92 8.84
N ILE A 118 12.31 -3.82 8.12
CA ILE A 118 12.26 -3.74 6.65
C ILE A 118 13.57 -3.19 6.11
N PHE A 119 14.10 -3.81 5.06
CA PHE A 119 15.17 -3.22 4.25
C PHE A 119 14.58 -2.44 3.10
N MET A 120 15.04 -1.19 2.92
CA MET A 120 14.52 -0.27 1.92
C MET A 120 14.84 -0.70 0.48
N LYS A 121 15.87 -1.54 0.28
CA LYS A 121 16.15 -2.19 -1.01
C LYS A 121 15.09 -3.23 -1.41
N THR A 122 14.39 -3.81 -0.43
CA THR A 122 13.35 -4.84 -0.63
C THR A 122 12.14 -4.54 0.26
N PRO A 123 11.43 -3.43 0.01
CA PRO A 123 10.45 -2.86 0.96
C PRO A 123 9.16 -3.67 1.09
N TYR A 124 8.99 -4.70 0.26
CA TYR A 124 7.84 -5.61 0.28
C TYR A 124 8.11 -6.92 1.02
N VAL A 125 9.31 -7.09 1.60
CA VAL A 125 9.70 -8.30 2.34
C VAL A 125 10.02 -7.93 3.79
N ILE A 126 9.27 -8.55 4.71
CA ILE A 126 9.51 -8.44 6.14
C ILE A 126 10.74 -9.28 6.52
N GLN A 127 11.76 -8.67 7.12
CA GLN A 127 12.99 -9.36 7.51
C GLN A 127 12.87 -10.02 8.89
N SER A 128 12.15 -9.36 9.79
CA SER A 128 11.82 -9.85 11.12
C SER A 128 10.52 -9.18 11.57
N GLU A 129 9.68 -9.91 12.29
CA GLU A 129 8.44 -9.41 12.87
C GLU A 129 8.28 -9.98 14.28
N ILE A 130 7.80 -9.13 15.19
CA ILE A 130 7.42 -9.54 16.53
C ILE A 130 6.13 -8.84 16.93
N ARG A 131 5.23 -9.59 17.59
CA ARG A 131 4.06 -9.00 18.24
C ARG A 131 4.46 -8.41 19.58
N LEU A 132 4.14 -7.14 19.79
CA LEU A 132 4.38 -6.49 21.07
C LEU A 132 3.34 -7.00 22.09
N GLN A 133 3.82 -7.36 23.28
CA GLN A 133 2.95 -7.56 24.44
C GLN A 133 3.01 -6.30 25.29
N GLU A 134 1.86 -5.83 25.76
CA GLU A 134 1.84 -4.84 26.82
C GLU A 134 2.47 -5.47 28.07
N GLY A 135 3.47 -4.79 28.64
CA GLY A 135 4.08 -5.23 29.89
C GLY A 135 3.04 -5.16 31.02
N MET A 136 2.93 -6.24 31.78
CA MET A 136 2.16 -6.30 33.02
C MET A 136 2.77 -5.40 34.09
#